data_AF-A0A5B0S485-F1
#
_entry.id   AF-A0A5B0S485-F1
#
_cell.length_a   1.000
_cell.length_b   1.000
_cell.length_c   1.000
_cell.angle_alpha   90.00
_cell.angle_beta   90.00
_cell.angle_gamma   90.00
#
_symmetry.space_group_name_H-M   'P 1'
#
loop_
_entity.id
_entity.type
_entity.pdbx_description
1 polymer ?
#
loop_
_entity_poly.entity_id
_entity_poly.type
_entity_poly.pdbx_seq_one_letter_code
_entity_poly.pdbx_strand_id
1 'polypeptide(L)'
;MPDLIVTGPNVGKNTGLQDRFSGTLGAAAFGSRQGVTAIAISADDDNRHGYQTGDSEEKSSEIYAKATMRVLDEFILKMENTAEGPPNDFVVPAGCVLNINLQRAGPQTDCRSAHDYRFVLTTIFGIRHQSGINHCGSPFLPGEQAVLDSPNGCWAAVTLIQSHSFLDGSSEQKQALLDRAPEFFSCPAEDGLLKKELGPEMGVDSGTETLPSFNNPSREEQSDVKDDDDDDDDKEEKRLYFQPGNISG
;
A
#
# COMPACT_ATOMS: atom_id res chain seq x y z
N MET A 1 -18.64 -19.98 2.91
CA MET A 1 -17.83 -18.76 2.73
C MET A 1 -16.37 -19.21 2.76
N PRO A 2 -15.48 -18.74 1.87
CA PRO A 2 -14.05 -19.00 2.06
C PRO A 2 -13.56 -18.38 3.38
N ASP A 3 -12.51 -18.95 3.97
CA ASP A 3 -11.91 -18.44 5.20
C ASP A 3 -11.00 -17.23 4.93
N LEU A 4 -10.37 -17.20 3.75
CA LEU A 4 -9.41 -16.17 3.36
C LEU A 4 -9.60 -15.78 1.89
N ILE A 5 -9.45 -14.49 1.61
CA ILE A 5 -9.33 -13.93 0.26
C ILE A 5 -7.95 -13.30 0.13
N VAL A 6 -7.18 -13.76 -0.85
CA VAL A 6 -5.91 -13.14 -1.25
C VAL A 6 -6.03 -12.67 -2.68
N THR A 7 -5.72 -11.40 -2.93
CA THR A 7 -5.77 -10.80 -4.27
C THR A 7 -4.39 -10.32 -4.69
N GLY A 8 -3.96 -10.64 -5.91
CA GLY A 8 -2.64 -10.31 -6.44
C GLY A 8 -1.71 -11.53 -6.55
N PRO A 9 -0.37 -11.33 -6.56
CA PRO A 9 0.30 -10.04 -6.55
C PRO A 9 0.02 -9.23 -7.83
N ASN A 10 -0.36 -7.95 -7.69
CA ASN A 10 -0.47 -7.04 -8.82
C ASN A 10 0.91 -6.64 -9.34
N VAL A 11 1.06 -6.50 -10.67
CA VAL A 11 2.22 -5.83 -11.27
C VAL A 11 1.95 -4.33 -11.24
N GLY A 12 2.74 -3.62 -10.44
CA GLY A 12 2.54 -2.23 -10.06
C GLY A 12 2.06 -2.11 -8.61
N LYS A 13 2.56 -1.10 -7.90
CA LYS A 13 2.14 -0.79 -6.52
C LYS A 13 0.74 -0.18 -6.47
N ASN A 14 0.07 -0.37 -5.34
CA ASN A 14 -1.18 0.31 -4.98
C ASN A 14 -0.87 1.15 -3.74
N THR A 15 -0.54 2.42 -3.96
CA THR A 15 -0.20 3.33 -2.88
C THR A 15 -0.96 4.64 -2.98
N GLY A 16 -1.23 5.25 -1.84
CA GLY A 16 -1.76 6.61 -1.78
C GLY A 16 -3.14 6.75 -2.41
N LEU A 17 -3.26 7.62 -3.44
CA LEU A 17 -4.54 7.81 -4.12
C LEU A 17 -4.93 6.63 -5.01
N GLN A 18 -3.95 5.83 -5.45
CA GLN A 18 -4.19 4.69 -6.35
C GLN A 18 -4.95 3.56 -5.64
N ASP A 19 -4.81 3.43 -4.32
CA ASP A 19 -5.53 2.45 -3.52
C ASP A 19 -7.05 2.48 -3.76
N ARG A 20 -7.63 3.69 -3.83
CA ARG A 20 -9.08 3.85 -4.01
C ARG A 20 -9.59 3.35 -5.35
N PHE A 21 -8.71 3.24 -6.35
CA PHE A 21 -9.04 2.81 -7.70
C PHE A 21 -8.45 1.44 -8.05
N SER A 22 -7.76 0.81 -7.10
CA SER A 22 -7.11 -0.48 -7.30
C SER A 22 -8.14 -1.60 -7.37
N GLY A 23 -8.12 -2.35 -8.48
CA GLY A 23 -8.92 -3.57 -8.62
C GLY A 23 -8.52 -4.66 -7.62
N THR A 24 -7.23 -4.75 -7.28
CA THR A 24 -6.68 -5.70 -6.30
C THR A 24 -7.23 -5.39 -4.91
N LEU A 25 -7.04 -4.15 -4.43
CA LEU A 25 -7.57 -3.74 -3.13
C LEU A 25 -9.10 -3.77 -3.11
N GLY A 26 -9.75 -3.39 -4.21
CA GLY A 26 -11.22 -3.41 -4.33
C GLY A 26 -11.82 -4.82 -4.20
N ALA A 27 -11.18 -5.83 -4.80
CA ALA A 27 -11.60 -7.23 -4.67
C ALA A 27 -11.43 -7.75 -3.24
N ALA A 28 -10.30 -7.44 -2.59
CA ALA A 28 -10.09 -7.78 -1.19
C ALA A 28 -11.10 -7.05 -0.28
N ALA A 29 -11.35 -5.77 -0.51
CA ALA A 29 -12.33 -4.99 0.22
C ALA A 29 -13.75 -5.55 0.06
N PHE A 30 -14.12 -6.02 -1.13
CA PHE A 30 -15.39 -6.72 -1.31
C PHE A 30 -15.50 -7.95 -0.41
N GLY A 31 -14.45 -8.78 -0.34
CA GLY A 31 -14.36 -9.93 0.56
C GLY A 31 -14.51 -9.56 2.04
N SER A 32 -13.78 -8.54 2.48
CA SER A 32 -13.84 -8.00 3.85
C SER A 32 -15.25 -7.55 4.23
N ARG A 33 -15.98 -6.91 3.31
CA ARG A 33 -17.38 -6.51 3.54
C ARG A 33 -18.35 -7.70 3.67
N GLN A 34 -17.97 -8.89 3.20
CA GLN A 34 -18.73 -10.12 3.42
C GLN A 34 -18.33 -10.84 4.73
N GLY A 35 -17.48 -10.23 5.56
CA GLY A 35 -16.97 -10.82 6.79
C GLY A 35 -15.86 -11.85 6.56
N VAL A 36 -15.21 -11.83 5.39
CA VAL A 36 -14.08 -12.71 5.08
C VAL A 36 -12.78 -11.93 5.20
N THR A 37 -11.78 -12.52 5.86
CA THR A 37 -10.47 -11.88 5.93
C THR A 37 -9.86 -11.74 4.57
N ALA A 38 -9.32 -10.56 4.31
CA ALA A 38 -8.86 -10.19 2.99
C ALA A 38 -7.50 -9.52 3.03
N ILE A 39 -6.63 -9.95 2.13
CA ILE A 39 -5.27 -9.44 1.95
C ILE A 39 -5.10 -9.06 0.47
N ALA A 40 -4.63 -7.83 0.24
CA ALA A 40 -4.25 -7.35 -1.08
C ALA A 40 -2.74 -7.29 -1.17
N ILE A 41 -2.16 -7.87 -2.22
CA ILE A 41 -0.71 -7.86 -2.46
C ILE A 41 -0.42 -7.18 -3.79
N SER A 42 0.57 -6.30 -3.77
CA SER A 42 1.07 -5.56 -4.93
C SER A 42 2.58 -5.56 -4.93
N ALA A 43 3.20 -5.57 -6.10
CA ALA A 43 4.65 -5.43 -6.26
C ALA A 43 4.95 -4.18 -7.07
N ASP A 44 5.91 -3.37 -6.60
CA ASP A 44 6.45 -2.21 -7.33
C ASP A 44 7.36 -2.68 -8.47
N ASP A 45 6.74 -3.39 -9.41
CA ASP A 45 7.38 -3.98 -10.58
C ASP A 45 6.73 -3.41 -11.84
N ASP A 46 7.56 -3.12 -12.84
CA ASP A 46 7.13 -2.67 -14.15
C ASP A 46 7.10 -3.82 -15.17
N ASN A 47 7.63 -5.00 -14.79
CA ASN A 47 7.74 -6.14 -15.68
C ASN A 47 6.55 -7.10 -15.54
N ARG A 48 5.87 -7.38 -16.66
CA ARG A 48 4.80 -8.37 -16.73
C ARG A 48 5.36 -9.68 -17.25
N HIS A 49 5.52 -10.64 -16.36
CA HIS A 49 5.97 -11.98 -16.72
C HIS A 49 4.78 -12.84 -17.18
N GLY A 50 4.94 -13.56 -18.30
CA GLY A 50 3.99 -14.58 -18.70
C GLY A 50 4.13 -15.82 -17.81
N TYR A 51 3.02 -16.46 -17.44
CA TYR A 51 3.06 -17.70 -16.64
C TYR A 51 3.81 -18.85 -17.34
N GLN A 52 3.89 -18.81 -18.67
CA GLN A 52 4.58 -19.82 -19.50
C GLN A 52 6.01 -19.45 -19.87
N THR A 53 6.40 -18.18 -19.75
CA THR A 53 7.78 -17.76 -19.93
C THR A 53 8.52 -18.14 -18.65
N GLY A 54 8.96 -19.39 -18.58
CA GLY A 54 9.69 -19.93 -17.43
C GLY A 54 10.83 -19.01 -17.04
N ASP A 55 11.00 -18.84 -15.72
CA ASP A 55 12.06 -18.12 -15.02
C ASP A 55 12.93 -17.25 -15.93
N SER A 56 12.48 -16.02 -16.22
CA SER A 56 13.46 -14.99 -16.56
C SER A 56 14.52 -14.94 -15.46
N GLU A 57 15.75 -14.55 -15.80
CA GLU A 57 16.87 -14.45 -14.83
C GLU A 57 16.53 -13.62 -13.58
N GLU A 58 15.44 -12.85 -13.62
CA GLU A 58 14.96 -12.01 -12.53
C GLU A 58 14.25 -12.77 -11.40
N LYS A 59 13.59 -13.92 -11.66
CA LYS A 59 12.83 -14.72 -10.66
C LYS A 59 11.92 -13.91 -9.70
N SER A 60 11.53 -12.70 -10.08
CA SER A 60 10.80 -11.75 -9.23
C SER A 60 9.45 -12.31 -8.79
N SER A 61 8.73 -12.97 -9.68
CA SER A 61 7.44 -13.63 -9.38
C SER A 61 7.57 -14.71 -8.30
N GLU A 62 8.65 -15.50 -8.32
CA GLU A 62 8.94 -16.50 -7.29
C GLU A 62 9.25 -15.82 -5.94
N ILE A 63 10.00 -14.72 -5.98
CA ILE A 63 10.33 -13.92 -4.80
C ILE A 63 9.06 -13.31 -4.19
N TYR A 64 8.20 -12.67 -4.98
CA TYR A 64 6.94 -12.08 -4.49
C TYR A 64 5.97 -13.14 -3.96
N ALA A 65 5.87 -14.30 -4.60
CA ALA A 65 5.04 -15.40 -4.11
C ALA A 65 5.54 -15.89 -2.73
N LYS A 66 6.85 -16.09 -2.58
CA LYS A 66 7.44 -16.49 -1.28
C LYS A 66 7.33 -15.38 -0.22
N ALA A 67 7.45 -14.10 -0.60
CA ALA A 67 7.23 -12.98 0.31
C ALA A 67 5.77 -12.90 0.77
N THR A 68 4.83 -13.16 -0.13
CA THR A 68 3.39 -13.30 0.19
C THR A 68 3.17 -14.45 1.17
N MET A 69 3.80 -15.59 0.95
CA MET A 69 3.72 -16.71 1.90
C MET A 69 4.25 -16.33 3.29
N ARG A 70 5.29 -15.51 3.42
CA ARG A 70 5.73 -15.00 4.74
C ARG A 70 4.63 -14.20 5.45
N VAL A 71 3.86 -13.39 4.72
CA VAL A 71 2.70 -12.66 5.26
C VAL A 71 1.63 -13.65 5.71
N LEU A 72 1.28 -14.63 4.86
CA LEU A 72 0.26 -15.63 5.18
C LEU A 72 0.69 -16.53 6.35
N ASP A 73 1.95 -16.91 6.42
CA ASP A 73 2.50 -17.72 7.51
C ASP A 73 2.39 -16.96 8.83
N GLU A 74 2.75 -15.67 8.84
CA GLU A 74 2.69 -14.85 10.04
C GLU A 74 1.26 -14.62 10.52
N PHE A 75 0.43 -14.13 9.61
CA PHE A 75 -0.89 -13.64 9.96
C PHE A 75 -1.90 -14.80 10.03
N ILE A 76 -1.82 -15.78 9.13
CA ILE A 76 -2.81 -16.86 9.05
C ILE A 76 -2.31 -18.16 9.72
N LEU A 77 -1.18 -18.73 9.28
CA LEU A 77 -0.83 -20.13 9.61
C LEU A 77 -0.17 -20.33 10.98
N LYS A 78 0.63 -19.39 11.48
CA LYS A 78 1.20 -19.46 12.84
C LYS A 78 0.12 -19.54 13.93
N MET A 79 -1.12 -19.19 13.58
CA MET A 79 -2.23 -19.06 14.52
C MET A 79 -3.15 -20.27 14.60
N GLU A 80 -3.21 -21.09 13.55
CA GLU A 80 -3.91 -22.38 13.63
C GLU A 80 -3.22 -23.36 14.60
N ASN A 81 -1.93 -23.14 14.88
CA ASN A 81 -1.07 -24.05 15.63
C ASN A 81 -0.89 -23.68 17.12
N THR A 82 -1.59 -22.67 17.63
CA THR A 82 -1.58 -22.36 19.08
C THR A 82 -2.56 -23.24 19.84
N ALA A 83 -2.20 -23.70 21.04
CA ALA A 83 -3.02 -24.59 21.89
C ALA A 83 -4.39 -24.00 22.28
N GLU A 84 -4.56 -22.69 22.12
CA GLU A 84 -5.81 -21.94 22.37
C GLU A 84 -6.77 -21.96 21.15
N GLY A 85 -6.37 -22.60 20.03
CA GLY A 85 -7.05 -22.48 18.74
C GLY A 85 -6.84 -21.11 18.10
N PRO A 86 -7.32 -20.87 16.86
CA PRO A 86 -7.39 -19.52 16.33
C PRO A 86 -8.37 -18.71 17.21
N PRO A 87 -8.02 -17.50 17.66
CA PRO A 87 -8.98 -16.61 18.29
C PRO A 87 -10.21 -16.47 17.38
N ASN A 88 -11.41 -16.44 17.97
CA ASN A 88 -12.67 -16.21 17.22
C ASN A 88 -12.68 -14.84 16.50
N ASP A 89 -11.72 -13.97 16.82
CA ASP A 89 -11.45 -12.70 16.18
C ASP A 89 -10.31 -12.87 15.17
N PHE A 90 -10.71 -12.91 13.91
CA PHE A 90 -9.82 -13.13 12.77
C PHE A 90 -8.68 -12.09 12.70
N VAL A 91 -7.55 -12.58 12.22
CA VAL A 91 -6.22 -11.98 12.02
C VAL A 91 -6.17 -10.53 11.52
N VAL A 92 -7.09 -10.14 10.63
CA VAL A 92 -7.22 -8.77 10.14
C VAL A 92 -8.48 -8.21 10.78
N PRO A 93 -8.42 -7.04 11.47
CA PRO A 93 -9.58 -6.44 12.11
C PRO A 93 -10.81 -6.42 11.20
N ALA A 94 -11.97 -6.76 11.75
CA ALA A 94 -13.21 -6.86 10.98
C ALA A 94 -13.50 -5.57 10.19
N GLY A 95 -13.90 -5.72 8.93
CA GLY A 95 -14.14 -4.60 8.02
C GLY A 95 -12.88 -3.93 7.49
N CYS A 96 -11.69 -4.49 7.74
CA CYS A 96 -10.43 -4.04 7.14
C CYS A 96 -9.85 -5.02 6.12
N VAL A 97 -8.92 -4.51 5.32
CA VAL A 97 -8.06 -5.24 4.40
C VAL A 97 -6.62 -4.95 4.80
N LEU A 98 -5.78 -5.98 4.77
CA LEU A 98 -4.33 -5.82 4.87
C LEU A 98 -3.76 -5.58 3.47
N ASN A 99 -3.34 -4.35 3.17
CA ASN A 99 -2.71 -3.95 1.90
C ASN A 99 -1.20 -4.09 2.04
N ILE A 100 -0.58 -4.87 1.16
CA ILE A 100 0.87 -5.08 1.13
C ILE A 100 1.39 -4.57 -0.20
N ASN A 101 2.39 -3.70 -0.14
CA ASN A 101 3.18 -3.31 -1.29
C ASN A 101 4.63 -3.75 -1.10
N LEU A 102 5.15 -4.53 -2.04
CA LEU A 102 6.52 -5.03 -2.04
C LEU A 102 7.39 -4.12 -2.92
N GLN A 103 8.56 -3.68 -2.43
CA GLN A 103 9.58 -3.08 -3.29
C GLN A 103 9.99 -4.06 -4.40
N ARG A 104 10.47 -3.51 -5.52
CA ARG A 104 10.93 -4.29 -6.68
C ARG A 104 11.94 -5.36 -6.28
N ALA A 105 11.65 -6.61 -6.67
CA ALA A 105 12.55 -7.73 -6.51
C ALA A 105 13.44 -7.93 -7.74
N GLY A 106 14.58 -8.59 -7.52
CA GLY A 106 15.43 -9.08 -8.60
C GLY A 106 16.93 -8.94 -8.32
N PRO A 107 17.78 -9.45 -9.23
CA PRO A 107 19.23 -9.55 -9.03
C PRO A 107 19.94 -8.20 -8.82
N GLN A 108 19.38 -7.12 -9.36
CA GLN A 108 19.92 -5.75 -9.29
C GLN A 108 19.19 -4.88 -8.26
N THR A 109 18.58 -5.50 -7.25
CA THR A 109 17.86 -4.83 -6.17
C THR A 109 18.36 -5.37 -4.83
N ASP A 110 17.97 -4.73 -3.73
CA ASP A 110 18.20 -5.27 -2.39
C ASP A 110 17.24 -6.42 -2.06
N CYS A 111 16.15 -6.57 -2.83
CA CYS A 111 15.14 -7.63 -2.71
C CYS A 111 15.48 -8.84 -3.58
N ARG A 112 16.55 -9.57 -3.22
CA ARG A 112 17.04 -10.72 -4.01
C ARG A 112 16.37 -12.03 -3.63
N SER A 113 15.75 -12.07 -2.46
CA SER A 113 15.03 -13.22 -1.93
C SER A 113 13.84 -12.75 -1.11
N ALA A 114 12.89 -13.65 -0.90
CA ALA A 114 11.74 -13.35 -0.07
C ALA A 114 12.12 -13.01 1.37
N HIS A 115 13.25 -13.49 1.90
CA HIS A 115 13.69 -13.23 3.27
C HIS A 115 14.33 -11.86 3.46
N ASP A 116 14.73 -11.20 2.38
CA ASP A 116 15.30 -9.85 2.45
C ASP A 116 14.25 -8.80 2.83
N TYR A 117 12.97 -9.06 2.53
CA TYR A 117 11.88 -8.14 2.87
C TYR A 117 11.76 -7.91 4.37
N ARG A 118 11.78 -6.63 4.72
CA ARG A 118 11.43 -6.09 6.04
C ARG A 118 10.10 -5.38 5.93
N PHE A 119 9.13 -5.81 6.72
CA PHE A 119 7.76 -5.33 6.65
C PHE A 119 7.55 -4.16 7.61
N VAL A 120 7.12 -3.02 7.09
CA VAL A 120 6.92 -1.81 7.87
C VAL A 120 5.42 -1.53 7.96
N LEU A 121 4.92 -1.35 9.18
CA LEU A 121 3.55 -0.87 9.36
C LEU A 121 3.46 0.59 8.91
N THR A 122 2.59 0.87 7.95
CA THR A 122 2.46 2.15 7.25
C THR A 122 1.06 2.75 7.37
N THR A 123 0.95 4.00 6.93
CA THR A 123 -0.32 4.64 6.56
C THR A 123 -0.35 4.88 5.06
N ILE A 124 -1.54 5.09 4.49
CA ILE A 124 -1.71 5.32 3.05
C ILE A 124 -0.83 6.50 2.56
N PHE A 125 -0.80 7.62 3.32
CA PHE A 125 -0.12 8.85 2.89
C PHE A 125 1.04 9.33 3.78
N GLY A 126 1.28 8.75 4.94
CA GLY A 126 2.32 9.24 5.88
C GLY A 126 2.02 10.62 6.49
N ILE A 127 0.82 11.16 6.27
CA ILE A 127 0.46 12.49 6.78
C ILE A 127 0.32 12.40 8.30
N ARG A 128 0.72 13.47 9.00
CA ARG A 128 0.57 13.69 10.46
C ARG A 128 -0.90 13.77 10.90
N HIS A 129 -1.70 12.75 10.58
CA HIS A 129 -3.09 12.60 11.01
C HIS A 129 -3.24 11.40 11.95
N GLN A 130 -4.34 11.46 12.70
CA GLN A 130 -4.62 10.85 14.01
C GLN A 130 -4.80 9.32 14.04
N SER A 131 -4.26 8.57 13.07
CA SER A 131 -4.23 7.09 13.19
C SER A 131 -2.95 6.58 13.87
N GLY A 132 -2.13 7.50 14.38
CA GLY A 132 -0.83 7.26 14.98
C GLY A 132 -0.92 6.32 16.18
N ILE A 133 -0.08 5.29 16.15
CA ILE A 133 0.27 4.46 17.29
C ILE A 133 1.74 4.69 17.57
N ASN A 134 2.15 4.59 18.84
CA ASN A 134 3.56 4.68 19.19
C ASN A 134 4.24 3.39 18.75
N HIS A 135 4.94 3.45 17.62
CA HIS A 135 5.69 2.35 17.06
C HIS A 135 7.03 2.85 16.52
N CYS A 136 8.08 2.07 16.66
CA CYS A 136 9.43 2.47 16.24
C CYS A 136 9.92 3.80 16.84
N GLY A 137 9.52 4.11 18.07
CA GLY A 137 9.89 5.35 18.76
C GLY A 137 9.22 6.62 18.22
N SER A 138 8.23 6.48 17.33
CA SER A 138 7.49 7.59 16.71
C SER A 138 5.98 7.41 16.93
N PRO A 139 5.23 8.49 17.18
CA PRO A 139 3.76 8.45 17.13
C PRO A 139 3.22 8.49 15.69
N PHE A 140 4.12 8.64 14.69
CA PHE A 140 3.79 8.70 13.27
C PHE A 140 4.35 7.47 12.55
N LEU A 141 3.46 6.79 11.83
CA LEU A 141 3.83 5.73 10.89
C LEU A 141 4.17 6.36 9.53
N PRO A 142 5.18 5.84 8.81
CA PRO A 142 5.53 6.35 7.49
C PRO A 142 4.44 6.09 6.45
N GLY A 143 4.47 6.84 5.36
CA GLY A 143 3.63 6.58 4.18
C GLY A 143 4.13 5.37 3.38
N GLU A 144 3.22 4.64 2.74
CA GLU A 144 3.56 3.49 1.88
C GLU A 144 4.62 3.86 0.83
N GLN A 145 4.40 4.98 0.14
CA GLN A 145 5.29 5.44 -0.91
C GLN A 145 6.70 5.76 -0.37
N ALA A 146 6.79 6.36 0.82
CA ALA A 146 8.07 6.69 1.44
C ALA A 146 8.87 5.42 1.79
N VAL A 147 8.20 4.35 2.23
CA VAL A 147 8.83 3.06 2.48
C VAL A 147 9.31 2.41 1.18
N LEU A 148 8.48 2.43 0.12
CA LEU A 148 8.85 1.85 -1.17
C LEU A 148 9.95 2.63 -1.90
N ASP A 149 10.05 3.94 -1.69
CA ASP A 149 11.10 4.79 -2.29
C ASP A 149 12.41 4.80 -1.47
N SER A 150 12.49 4.01 -0.40
CA SER A 150 13.71 3.88 0.38
C SER A 150 14.85 3.32 -0.48
N PRO A 151 15.98 4.02 -0.60
CA PRO A 151 17.06 3.64 -1.51
C PRO A 151 17.91 2.46 -1.01
N ASN A 152 17.83 2.14 0.29
CA ASN A 152 18.67 1.11 0.92
C ASN A 152 17.78 0.09 1.64
N GLY A 153 18.03 -1.18 1.36
CA GLY A 153 17.33 -2.31 1.95
C GLY A 153 16.14 -2.77 1.11
N CYS A 154 15.56 -3.89 1.54
CA CYS A 154 14.39 -4.47 0.89
C CYS A 154 13.17 -4.30 1.79
N TRP A 155 12.21 -3.50 1.35
CA TRP A 155 11.08 -3.08 2.16
C TRP A 155 9.75 -3.53 1.58
N ALA A 156 8.81 -3.78 2.50
CA ALA A 156 7.41 -3.96 2.21
C ALA A 156 6.60 -2.99 3.06
N ALA A 157 5.72 -2.21 2.44
CA ALA A 157 4.75 -1.39 3.15
C ALA A 157 3.53 -2.25 3.49
N VAL A 158 3.09 -2.19 4.75
CA VAL A 158 1.94 -2.93 5.27
C VAL A 158 0.94 -1.93 5.83
N THR A 159 -0.21 -1.79 5.18
CA THR A 159 -1.24 -0.82 5.58
C THR A 159 -2.53 -1.53 5.89
N LEU A 160 -3.14 -1.17 7.01
CA LEU A 160 -4.49 -1.59 7.33
C LEU A 160 -5.48 -0.58 6.74
N ILE A 161 -6.34 -1.01 5.82
CA ILE A 161 -7.29 -0.15 5.10
C ILE A 161 -8.72 -0.57 5.43
N GLN A 162 -9.58 0.40 5.77
CA GLN A 162 -11.01 0.18 5.97
C GLN A 162 -11.71 -0.15 4.64
N SER A 163 -12.38 -1.29 4.57
CA SER A 163 -12.98 -1.84 3.34
C SER A 163 -14.13 -1.01 2.75
N HIS A 164 -14.76 -0.14 3.55
CA HIS A 164 -15.87 0.71 3.09
C HIS A 164 -15.43 2.10 2.64
N SER A 165 -14.40 2.67 3.27
CA SER A 165 -14.00 4.07 3.09
C SER A 165 -12.67 4.23 2.34
N PHE A 166 -11.88 3.15 2.24
CA PHE A 166 -10.50 3.19 1.74
C PHE A 166 -9.62 4.20 2.50
N LEU A 167 -9.93 4.39 3.77
CA LEU A 167 -9.11 5.15 4.71
C LEU A 167 -8.26 4.21 5.55
N ASP A 168 -7.24 4.77 6.19
CA ASP A 168 -6.48 4.09 7.23
C ASP A 168 -7.40 3.45 8.29
N GLY A 169 -7.03 2.27 8.76
CA GLY A 169 -7.58 1.68 9.99
C GLY A 169 -7.35 2.58 11.20
N SER A 170 -8.16 2.42 12.24
CA SER A 170 -8.00 3.19 13.48
C SER A 170 -6.71 2.81 14.22
N SER A 171 -6.28 3.66 15.16
CA SER A 171 -5.13 3.36 16.02
C SER A 171 -5.30 2.04 16.77
N GLU A 172 -6.51 1.74 17.27
CA GLU A 172 -6.79 0.48 17.98
C GLU A 172 -6.67 -0.73 17.06
N GLN A 173 -7.16 -0.62 15.83
CA GLN A 173 -7.05 -1.70 14.84
C GLN A 173 -5.59 -1.95 14.43
N LYS A 174 -4.81 -0.88 14.27
CA LYS A 174 -3.37 -0.97 13.97
C LYS A 174 -2.57 -1.52 15.16
N GLN A 175 -2.92 -1.11 16.39
CA GLN A 175 -2.29 -1.65 17.60
C GLN A 175 -2.57 -3.14 17.76
N ALA A 176 -3.82 -3.57 17.53
CA ALA A 176 -4.17 -4.99 17.56
C ALA A 176 -3.35 -5.83 16.56
N LEU A 177 -3.09 -5.27 15.37
CA LEU A 177 -2.23 -5.90 14.36
C LEU A 177 -0.78 -6.02 14.83
N LEU A 178 -0.22 -4.96 15.45
CA LEU A 178 1.14 -4.97 16.00
C LEU A 178 1.28 -5.95 17.16
N ASP A 179 0.36 -5.91 18.12
CA ASP A 179 0.37 -6.76 19.31
C ASP A 179 0.32 -8.24 18.93
N ARG A 180 -0.25 -8.53 17.76
CA ARG A 180 -0.37 -9.89 17.23
C ARG A 180 0.91 -10.41 16.58
N ALA A 181 1.65 -9.57 15.87
CA ALA A 181 2.85 -9.96 15.13
C ALA A 181 4.03 -9.00 15.40
N PRO A 182 4.45 -8.83 16.67
CA PRO A 182 5.40 -7.78 17.03
C PRO A 182 6.79 -7.99 16.40
N GLU A 183 7.21 -9.23 16.19
CA GLU A 183 8.50 -9.58 15.57
C GLU A 183 8.48 -9.52 14.04
N PHE A 184 7.30 -9.45 13.43
CA PHE A 184 7.16 -9.36 11.98
C PHE A 184 7.49 -7.96 11.45
N PHE A 185 7.10 -6.94 12.23
CA PHE A 185 7.26 -5.55 11.84
C PHE A 185 8.66 -5.03 12.13
N SER A 186 9.27 -4.47 11.10
CA SER A 186 10.59 -3.84 11.14
C SER A 186 10.46 -2.33 11.24
N CYS A 187 11.43 -1.70 11.91
CA CYS A 187 11.47 -0.26 12.10
C CYS A 187 12.40 0.42 11.10
N PRO A 188 11.89 1.30 10.23
CA PRO A 188 12.69 1.98 9.23
C PRO A 188 13.61 3.07 9.81
N ALA A 189 13.39 3.46 11.07
CA ALA A 189 14.21 4.41 11.81
C ALA A 189 15.65 3.94 12.06
N GLU A 190 15.86 2.61 12.13
CA GLU A 190 17.21 2.04 12.22
C GLU A 190 18.03 2.30 10.93
N ASP A 191 17.33 2.59 9.82
CA ASP A 191 17.92 2.82 8.48
C ASP A 191 17.68 4.25 7.92
N GLY A 192 17.25 5.20 8.76
CA GLY A 192 17.22 6.63 8.41
C GLY A 192 16.00 7.15 7.63
N LEU A 193 14.99 6.32 7.41
CA LEU A 193 13.77 6.64 6.62
C LEU A 193 12.90 7.75 7.26
N LEU A 194 12.73 7.74 8.59
CA LEU A 194 11.92 8.75 9.30
C LEU A 194 12.51 10.17 9.25
N LYS A 195 13.83 10.29 9.00
CA LYS A 195 14.50 11.61 8.95
C LYS A 195 14.17 12.40 7.68
N LYS A 196 13.68 11.76 6.62
CA LYS A 196 13.36 12.45 5.35
C LYS A 196 12.02 13.19 5.39
N GLU A 197 11.11 12.77 6.29
CA GLU A 197 9.84 13.46 6.58
C GLU A 197 9.96 14.48 7.73
N LEU A 198 11.01 14.36 8.54
CA LEU A 198 11.42 15.37 9.52
C LEU A 198 12.28 16.41 8.80
N GLY A 199 11.65 17.44 8.22
CA GLY A 199 12.35 18.71 7.98
C GLY A 199 13.10 19.15 9.24
N PRO A 200 14.17 19.97 9.12
CA PRO A 200 15.04 20.31 10.25
C PRO A 200 14.20 20.79 11.43
N GLU A 201 14.48 20.27 12.62
CA GLU A 201 13.86 20.74 13.85
C GLU A 201 14.00 22.26 13.89
N MET A 202 12.88 22.99 13.79
CA MET A 202 12.87 24.39 14.14
C MET A 202 13.16 24.45 15.63
N GLY A 203 14.43 24.67 15.96
CA GLY A 203 14.85 25.06 17.29
C GLY A 203 13.95 26.21 17.74
N VAL A 204 13.37 26.05 18.92
CA VAL A 204 12.70 27.14 19.62
C VAL A 204 13.78 28.16 19.97
N ASP A 205 14.02 29.11 19.07
CA ASP A 205 14.78 30.30 19.41
C ASP A 205 13.79 31.33 19.97
N SER A 206 14.02 31.67 21.24
CA SER A 206 13.32 32.75 21.94
C SER A 206 13.85 34.08 21.41
N GLY A 207 13.41 34.46 20.22
CA GLY A 207 13.75 35.73 19.58
C GLY A 207 12.49 36.43 19.09
N THR A 208 12.17 37.57 19.68
CA THR A 208 11.13 38.49 19.20
C THR A 208 11.49 39.00 17.80
N GLU A 209 10.81 38.54 16.76
CA GLU A 209 10.83 39.21 15.46
C GLU A 209 9.42 39.45 14.91
N THR A 210 9.25 40.68 14.45
CA THR A 210 8.03 41.32 14.00
C THR A 210 7.45 40.70 12.72
N LEU A 211 6.13 40.53 12.70
CA LEU A 211 5.33 40.12 11.54
C LEU A 211 5.56 41.04 10.33
N PRO A 212 5.87 40.53 9.12
CA PRO A 212 5.82 41.34 7.91
C PRO A 212 4.37 41.54 7.43
N SER A 213 4.10 42.78 7.02
CA SER A 213 2.84 43.28 6.46
C SER A 213 2.48 42.60 5.13
N PHE A 214 1.25 42.08 5.03
CA PHE A 214 0.66 41.64 3.77
C PHE A 214 0.29 42.85 2.91
N ASN A 215 1.03 43.08 1.82
CA ASN A 215 0.61 43.97 0.74
C ASN A 215 -0.26 43.17 -0.25
N ASN A 216 -1.53 43.55 -0.36
CA ASN A 216 -2.43 43.13 -1.43
C ASN A 216 -2.12 43.95 -2.70
N PRO A 217 -1.89 43.33 -3.87
CA PRO A 217 -2.01 44.02 -5.13
C PRO A 217 -3.46 43.96 -5.65
N SER A 218 -3.93 45.14 -6.00
CA SER A 218 -5.22 45.47 -6.56
C SER A 218 -5.41 44.94 -7.99
N ARG A 219 -6.65 44.55 -8.26
CA ARG A 219 -7.42 44.60 -9.52
C ARG A 219 -6.90 45.61 -10.57
N GLU A 220 -6.60 45.10 -11.77
CA GLU A 220 -6.79 45.81 -13.04
C GLU A 220 -7.47 44.88 -14.06
N GLU A 221 -8.43 45.46 -14.77
CA GLU A 221 -9.32 44.84 -15.77
C GLU A 221 -8.74 44.94 -17.19
N GLN A 222 -9.44 44.23 -18.10
CA GLN A 222 -9.46 44.34 -19.58
C GLN A 222 -8.33 43.64 -20.33
N SER A 223 -8.54 43.01 -21.48
CA SER A 223 -9.70 42.50 -22.24
C SER A 223 -9.04 41.89 -23.48
N ASP A 224 -9.52 40.76 -23.98
CA ASP A 224 -9.85 40.61 -25.41
C ASP A 224 -10.23 39.17 -25.73
N VAL A 225 -11.44 39.09 -26.28
CA VAL A 225 -12.10 37.93 -26.87
C VAL A 225 -11.44 37.58 -28.18
N LYS A 226 -11.34 36.27 -28.47
CA LYS A 226 -11.64 35.71 -29.79
C LYS A 226 -11.90 34.21 -29.66
N ASP A 227 -13.18 33.87 -29.83
CA ASP A 227 -13.68 32.59 -30.26
C ASP A 227 -13.06 32.21 -31.61
N ASP A 228 -12.81 30.92 -31.82
CA ASP A 228 -13.04 30.26 -33.11
C ASP A 228 -13.26 28.77 -32.82
N ASP A 229 -14.44 28.31 -33.21
CA ASP A 229 -14.99 26.97 -33.15
C ASP A 229 -14.33 26.02 -34.19
N ASP A 230 -14.67 24.73 -34.02
CA ASP A 230 -14.94 23.71 -35.05
C ASP A 230 -14.01 22.47 -35.15
N ASP A 231 -14.72 21.35 -34.93
CA ASP A 231 -14.70 20.05 -35.63
C ASP A 231 -13.88 18.85 -35.13
N ASP A 232 -14.66 17.90 -34.60
CA ASP A 232 -14.77 16.47 -34.95
C ASP A 232 -13.51 15.59 -35.02
N ASP A 233 -13.49 14.55 -34.17
CA ASP A 233 -13.46 13.17 -34.70
C ASP A 233 -13.70 12.11 -33.61
N ASP A 234 -14.75 11.32 -33.86
CA ASP A 234 -15.12 10.07 -33.21
C ASP A 234 -13.96 9.05 -33.16
N LYS A 235 -13.68 8.45 -31.99
CA LYS A 235 -13.08 7.10 -31.93
C LYS A 235 -13.76 6.19 -30.91
N GLU A 236 -14.48 5.24 -31.51
CA GLU A 236 -15.13 4.05 -30.99
C GLU A 236 -14.53 3.42 -29.71
N GLU A 237 -15.44 3.24 -28.76
CA GLU A 237 -15.40 2.31 -27.65
C GLU A 237 -15.51 0.86 -28.15
N LYS A 238 -14.40 0.12 -28.27
CA LYS A 238 -14.45 -1.33 -28.54
C LYS A 238 -14.69 -2.13 -27.26
N ARG A 239 -15.97 -2.36 -26.97
CA ARG A 239 -16.46 -3.47 -26.12
C ARG A 239 -16.08 -4.82 -26.74
N LEU A 240 -15.21 -5.58 -26.10
CA LEU A 240 -15.04 -7.01 -26.35
C LEU A 240 -15.96 -7.80 -25.41
N TYR A 241 -17.11 -8.23 -25.93
CA TYR A 241 -17.93 -9.29 -25.33
C TYR A 241 -17.73 -10.61 -26.11
N PHE A 242 -17.68 -11.68 -25.32
CA PHE A 242 -17.47 -13.11 -25.62
C PHE A 242 -18.08 -13.68 -26.91
N GLN A 243 -17.39 -14.68 -27.48
CA GLN A 243 -18.03 -15.77 -28.22
C GLN A 243 -17.81 -17.11 -27.50
N PRO A 244 -18.88 -17.88 -27.19
CA PRO A 244 -18.76 -19.24 -26.68
C PRO A 244 -18.38 -20.20 -27.81
N GLY A 245 -17.32 -20.99 -27.60
CA GLY A 245 -16.93 -22.07 -28.50
C GLY A 245 -17.97 -23.18 -28.50
N ASN A 246 -18.47 -23.52 -29.69
CA ASN A 246 -19.35 -24.67 -29.91
C ASN A 246 -18.59 -26.00 -29.74
N ILE A 247 -19.23 -26.92 -29.02
CA ILE A 247 -18.91 -28.34 -28.94
C ILE A 247 -19.61 -29.08 -30.09
N SER A 248 -18.85 -29.85 -30.87
CA SER A 248 -19.28 -31.04 -31.64
C SER A 248 -18.03 -31.60 -32.35
N GLY A 249 -17.69 -32.88 -32.39
CA GLY A 249 -18.24 -34.14 -31.90
C GLY A 249 -17.21 -35.22 -32.24
#